data_AF-A0A161WFA7-F1
#
_entry.id   AF-A0A161WFA7-F1
#
_cell.length_a   1.000
_cell.length_b   1.000
_cell.length_c   1.000
_cell.angle_alpha   90.00
_cell.angle_beta   90.00
_cell.angle_gamma   90.00
#
_symmetry.space_group_name_H-M   'P 1'
#
loop_
_entity.id
_entity.type
_entity.pdbx_description
1 polymer ?
#
loop_
_entity_poly.entity_id
_entity_poly.type
_entity_poly.pdbx_seq_one_letter_code
_entity_poly.pdbx_strand_id
1 'polypeptide(L)'
;MKNAVEKAPDHLSSSSSLDLEQRLPSTNYQPGLYSWPKCFCSRREISRSWENSPWIRAVWRFANEVADDLEDEEDLLFFLKSEENWVPDRHHLDAILNLFRGETLKKLRDGNNSIPNDKIALLIDGNYSDEGIRLRPFLGGLSAKQLFDELIKKVVLCIEEDFNKVKATEGPETFSLEFSLPFRAWRTMNRSKHDSRIRNTDEEPLRLSRDVTFLRTLANDHSRTALVDVVYSSQISCIITGFDEHRWTAIVLVETWFEDNTLDDPTPDEIIRYETDFNDGMLLDPLVRGKDDSTRTTWLPRCYFIRIMEVRLRQVYLEWKTLQTELSRIIRAIVSR
;
A
#
# COMPACT_ATOMS: atom_id res chain seq x y z
N MET A 1 -42.99 7.14 56.96
CA MET A 1 -42.59 8.45 56.39
C MET A 1 -42.26 8.20 54.93
N LYS A 2 -43.15 8.29 53.94
CA LYS A 2 -43.96 9.42 53.43
C LYS A 2 -43.14 10.70 53.18
N ASN A 3 -42.74 10.90 51.91
CA ASN A 3 -43.17 11.98 51.00
C ASN A 3 -42.57 11.69 49.60
N ALA A 4 -43.37 11.35 48.59
CA ALA A 4 -44.14 12.23 47.68
C ALA A 4 -43.22 12.93 46.66
N VAL A 5 -43.08 12.41 45.43
CA VAL A 5 -43.98 12.52 44.25
C VAL A 5 -44.04 13.93 43.69
N GLU A 6 -43.49 14.11 42.48
CA GLU A 6 -44.17 14.90 41.46
C GLU A 6 -43.91 14.27 40.09
N LYS A 7 -45.00 14.10 39.34
CA LYS A 7 -45.11 13.34 38.09
C LYS A 7 -45.88 14.20 37.09
N ALA A 8 -45.57 13.97 35.81
CA ALA A 8 -46.40 14.13 34.60
C ALA A 8 -46.19 15.41 33.73
N PRO A 9 -46.48 15.36 32.41
CA PRO A 9 -47.20 14.29 31.71
C PRO A 9 -46.59 13.76 30.38
N ASP A 10 -46.91 12.49 30.13
CA ASP A 10 -47.02 11.88 28.79
C ASP A 10 -48.39 12.23 28.17
N HIS A 11 -48.41 12.40 26.84
CA HIS A 11 -49.50 12.25 25.85
C HIS A 11 -49.02 13.02 24.60
N LEU A 12 -49.04 12.58 23.34
CA LEU A 12 -49.68 11.55 22.52
C LEU A 12 -48.83 11.56 21.22
N SER A 13 -48.38 10.46 20.61
CA SER A 13 -49.10 9.59 19.66
C SER A 13 -48.24 9.41 18.40
N SER A 14 -48.13 8.16 17.98
CA SER A 14 -47.71 7.62 16.68
C SER A 14 -47.79 8.51 15.44
N SER A 15 -46.73 8.51 14.62
CA SER A 15 -46.84 8.50 13.15
C SER A 15 -45.53 8.06 12.47
N SER A 16 -45.59 6.94 11.73
CA SER A 16 -44.95 6.67 10.42
C SER A 16 -43.58 7.32 10.11
N SER A 17 -42.48 6.59 9.95
CA SER A 17 -42.15 5.82 8.73
C SER A 17 -42.84 6.37 7.48
N LEU A 18 -42.32 7.44 6.90
CA LEU A 18 -42.41 7.79 5.47
C LEU A 18 -41.48 9.00 5.20
N ASP A 19 -40.68 8.84 4.14
CA ASP A 19 -40.18 9.91 3.26
C ASP A 19 -39.20 10.96 3.81
N LEU A 20 -37.94 10.54 3.93
CA LEU A 20 -36.78 11.44 3.84
C LEU A 20 -36.01 11.29 2.51
N GLU A 21 -36.67 10.74 1.50
CA GLU A 21 -36.25 10.76 0.09
C GLU A 21 -37.28 11.53 -0.75
N GLN A 22 -37.48 12.82 -0.52
CA GLN A 22 -38.17 13.67 -1.51
C GLN A 22 -38.00 15.14 -1.16
N ARG A 23 -36.92 15.74 -1.70
CA ARG A 23 -36.80 17.13 -2.20
C ARG A 23 -35.34 17.55 -2.19
N LEU A 24 -34.62 17.13 -3.22
CA LEU A 24 -33.55 17.98 -3.75
C LEU A 24 -34.04 18.48 -5.12
N PRO A 25 -34.03 19.81 -5.35
CA PRO A 25 -34.36 20.34 -6.66
C PRO A 25 -33.35 19.78 -7.68
N SER A 26 -33.85 19.39 -8.85
CA SER A 26 -33.06 19.00 -10.01
C SER A 26 -32.27 20.20 -10.55
N THR A 27 -31.29 20.66 -9.79
CA THR A 27 -30.26 21.57 -10.27
C THR A 27 -29.23 20.73 -10.99
N ASN A 28 -28.92 21.09 -12.24
CA ASN A 28 -27.79 20.57 -13.00
C ASN A 28 -26.53 20.60 -12.13
N TYR A 29 -26.24 19.49 -11.46
CA TYR A 29 -25.04 19.33 -10.66
C TYR A 29 -23.92 19.09 -11.67
N GLN A 30 -23.26 20.17 -12.10
CA GLN A 30 -21.96 20.02 -12.72
C GLN A 30 -21.04 19.43 -11.64
N PRO A 31 -20.49 18.22 -11.86
CA PRO A 31 -19.53 17.66 -10.94
C PRO A 31 -18.36 18.66 -10.88
N GLY A 32 -18.19 19.32 -9.73
CA GLY A 32 -17.04 20.21 -9.54
C GLY A 32 -15.74 19.42 -9.67
N LEU A 33 -14.61 20.10 -9.87
CA LEU A 33 -13.29 19.48 -9.97
C LEU A 33 -12.93 18.52 -8.80
N TYR A 34 -13.68 18.58 -7.69
CA TYR A 34 -13.51 17.80 -6.47
C TYR A 34 -14.64 16.79 -6.20
N SER A 35 -15.58 16.61 -7.13
CA SER A 35 -16.62 15.59 -6.98
C SER A 35 -16.11 14.23 -7.43
N TRP A 36 -16.37 13.21 -6.62
CA TRP A 36 -16.04 11.84 -6.95
C TRP A 36 -16.77 11.38 -8.22
N PRO A 37 -16.16 10.45 -8.99
CA PRO A 37 -16.86 9.71 -10.02
C PRO A 37 -18.19 9.19 -9.49
N LYS A 38 -19.27 9.33 -10.28
CA LYS A 38 -20.60 8.86 -9.85
C LYS A 38 -20.60 7.37 -9.53
N CYS A 39 -19.70 6.59 -10.13
CA CYS A 39 -19.52 5.17 -9.83
C CYS A 39 -19.11 4.92 -8.36
N PHE A 40 -18.36 5.83 -7.73
CA PHE A 40 -17.83 5.64 -6.39
C PHE A 40 -18.92 5.39 -5.34
N CYS A 41 -20.01 6.17 -5.40
CA CYS A 41 -21.15 6.06 -4.48
C CYS A 41 -22.27 5.14 -4.98
N SER A 42 -22.18 4.64 -6.23
CA SER A 42 -23.27 3.90 -6.86
C SER A 42 -22.91 2.42 -6.95
N ARG A 43 -23.46 1.58 -6.07
CA ARG A 43 -23.28 0.13 -6.17
C ARG A 43 -23.92 -0.39 -7.47
N ARG A 44 -23.10 -0.84 -8.41
CA ARG A 44 -23.55 -1.41 -9.69
C ARG A 44 -23.35 -2.92 -9.72
N GLU A 45 -24.20 -3.65 -10.42
CA GLU A 45 -23.86 -5.03 -10.78
C GLU A 45 -22.65 -5.00 -11.72
N ILE A 46 -21.63 -5.79 -11.38
CA ILE A 46 -20.44 -5.95 -12.20
C ILE A 46 -20.24 -7.45 -12.37
N SER A 47 -19.91 -7.87 -13.58
CA SER A 47 -19.63 -9.28 -13.86
C SER A 47 -18.45 -9.77 -13.02
N ARG A 48 -18.53 -11.01 -12.54
CA ARG A 48 -17.48 -11.64 -11.73
C ARG A 48 -16.11 -11.62 -12.44
N SER A 49 -16.08 -11.71 -13.77
CA SER A 49 -14.85 -11.63 -14.57
C SER A 49 -14.08 -10.31 -14.41
N TRP A 50 -14.70 -9.28 -13.83
CA TRP A 50 -14.08 -7.98 -13.60
C TRP A 50 -13.57 -7.79 -12.18
N GLU A 51 -13.82 -8.71 -11.24
CA GLU A 51 -13.59 -8.51 -9.79
C GLU A 51 -12.12 -8.14 -9.46
N ASN A 52 -11.15 -8.69 -10.21
CA ASN A 52 -9.74 -8.37 -10.07
C ASN A 52 -9.24 -7.26 -11.02
N SER A 53 -10.06 -6.80 -11.96
CA SER A 53 -9.62 -5.81 -12.94
C SER A 53 -9.18 -4.47 -12.34
N PRO A 54 -9.63 -3.99 -11.16
CA PRO A 54 -9.04 -2.81 -10.53
C PRO A 54 -7.61 -3.08 -10.05
N TRP A 55 -7.34 -4.25 -9.45
CA TRP A 55 -5.98 -4.64 -9.08
C TRP A 55 -5.08 -4.75 -10.31
N ILE A 56 -5.54 -5.43 -11.37
CA ILE A 56 -4.84 -5.51 -12.65
C ILE A 56 -4.59 -4.09 -13.15
N ARG A 57 -5.63 -3.26 -13.31
CA ARG A 57 -5.47 -1.89 -13.82
C ARG A 57 -4.56 -1.02 -12.96
N ALA A 58 -4.57 -1.16 -11.64
CA ALA A 58 -3.63 -0.45 -10.76
C ALA A 58 -2.18 -0.89 -11.01
N VAL A 59 -1.92 -2.19 -10.98
CA VAL A 59 -0.59 -2.76 -11.26
C VAL A 59 -0.11 -2.32 -12.64
N TRP A 60 -1.01 -2.31 -13.63
CA TRP A 60 -0.71 -1.89 -15.00
C TRP A 60 -0.52 -0.37 -15.13
N ARG A 61 -1.33 0.46 -14.47
CA ARG A 61 -1.20 1.93 -14.49
C ARG A 61 0.14 2.35 -13.89
N PHE A 62 0.54 1.77 -12.77
CA PHE A 62 1.86 1.99 -12.19
C PHE A 62 3.02 1.45 -13.05
N ALA A 63 2.77 0.46 -13.91
CA ALA A 63 3.76 -0.09 -14.83
C ALA A 63 3.96 0.75 -16.10
N ASN A 64 3.02 1.65 -16.44
CA ASN A 64 2.93 2.27 -17.77
C ASN A 64 3.45 3.72 -17.89
N GLU A 65 4.01 4.33 -16.83
CA GLU A 65 4.46 5.73 -16.86
C GLU A 65 5.96 5.93 -17.20
N VAL A 66 6.74 4.88 -17.54
CA VAL A 66 8.23 4.97 -17.62
C VAL A 66 8.86 4.30 -18.88
N ALA A 67 8.08 3.96 -19.91
CA ALA A 67 8.58 3.15 -21.03
C ALA A 67 8.94 3.95 -22.31
N ASP A 68 9.92 4.86 -22.24
CA ASP A 68 10.62 5.35 -23.44
C ASP A 68 12.05 4.81 -23.49
N ASP A 69 12.38 4.15 -24.62
CA ASP A 69 13.70 3.71 -25.11
C ASP A 69 14.24 2.30 -24.76
N LEU A 70 13.43 1.23 -24.88
CA LEU A 70 13.98 -0.12 -25.13
C LEU A 70 13.13 -0.89 -26.15
N GLU A 71 13.58 -0.87 -27.41
CA GLU A 71 13.11 -1.73 -28.48
C GLU A 71 13.59 -3.17 -28.22
N ASP A 72 12.75 -3.99 -27.55
CA ASP A 72 12.53 -5.43 -27.81
C ASP A 72 11.69 -6.10 -26.67
N GLU A 73 10.45 -5.63 -26.43
CA GLU A 73 9.40 -6.30 -25.61
C GLU A 73 7.98 -6.08 -26.23
N GLU A 74 7.78 -6.60 -27.44
CA GLU A 74 6.74 -6.11 -28.37
C GLU A 74 5.27 -6.49 -28.12
N ASP A 75 4.87 -7.19 -27.05
CA ASP A 75 3.45 -7.54 -26.83
C ASP A 75 2.76 -6.82 -25.65
N LEU A 76 3.51 -6.04 -24.86
CA LEU A 76 2.97 -5.22 -23.75
C LEU A 76 2.99 -3.71 -24.04
N LEU A 77 3.79 -3.27 -25.02
CA LEU A 77 4.12 -1.86 -25.24
C LEU A 77 3.33 -1.13 -26.36
N PHE A 78 2.51 -1.81 -27.17
CA PHE A 78 1.92 -1.19 -28.36
C PHE A 78 0.90 -0.06 -28.08
N PHE A 79 0.33 0.01 -26.87
CA PHE A 79 -0.80 0.92 -26.57
C PHE A 79 -0.46 2.18 -25.74
N LEU A 80 0.81 2.41 -25.39
CA LEU A 80 1.16 3.33 -24.29
C LEU A 80 2.03 4.51 -24.70
N LYS A 81 1.86 4.98 -25.94
CA LYS A 81 2.36 6.30 -26.35
C LYS A 81 1.37 7.38 -25.93
N SER A 82 1.71 8.14 -24.91
CA SER A 82 1.44 9.59 -24.94
C SER A 82 2.44 10.33 -24.06
N GLU A 83 2.86 11.46 -24.61
CA GLU A 83 4.06 12.24 -24.32
C GLU A 83 4.04 12.95 -22.96
N GLU A 84 5.26 13.27 -22.53
CA GLU A 84 5.66 14.20 -21.47
C GLU A 84 5.39 13.75 -20.04
N ASN A 85 6.45 13.44 -19.25
CA ASN A 85 6.57 13.88 -17.84
C ASN A 85 7.93 13.57 -17.16
N TRP A 86 8.13 14.27 -16.04
CA TRP A 86 9.38 14.65 -15.37
C TRP A 86 10.09 13.55 -14.52
N VAL A 87 11.31 13.87 -14.09
CA VAL A 87 12.23 13.10 -13.21
C VAL A 87 11.63 12.41 -11.96
N PRO A 88 10.58 12.91 -11.28
CA PRO A 88 10.00 12.24 -10.11
C PRO A 88 9.29 10.91 -10.40
N ASP A 89 8.81 10.69 -11.62
CA ASP A 89 7.92 9.57 -11.94
C ASP A 89 8.68 8.25 -12.18
N ARG A 90 10.00 8.31 -12.41
CA ARG A 90 10.86 7.10 -12.53
C ARG A 90 10.85 6.23 -11.28
N HIS A 91 10.55 6.77 -10.11
CA HIS A 91 10.63 6.05 -8.83
C HIS A 91 9.38 5.23 -8.47
N HIS A 92 8.27 5.37 -9.22
CA HIS A 92 7.04 4.62 -8.99
C HIS A 92 7.06 3.22 -9.65
N LEU A 93 7.70 3.11 -10.82
CA LEU A 93 7.80 1.88 -11.61
C LEU A 93 8.56 0.76 -10.89
N ASP A 94 9.68 1.13 -10.26
CA ASP A 94 10.58 0.15 -9.66
C ASP A 94 9.97 -0.58 -8.45
N ALA A 95 9.01 0.03 -7.75
CA ALA A 95 8.34 -0.58 -6.60
C ALA A 95 7.45 -1.78 -7.01
N ILE A 96 6.91 -1.79 -8.24
CA ILE A 96 6.07 -2.89 -8.74
C ILE A 96 6.89 -4.05 -9.30
N LEU A 97 7.98 -3.77 -10.03
CA LEU A 97 8.93 -4.81 -10.42
C LEU A 97 9.49 -5.53 -9.18
N ASN A 98 9.55 -4.84 -8.04
CA ASN A 98 9.89 -5.44 -6.75
C ASN A 98 8.82 -6.30 -6.09
N LEU A 99 7.52 -6.12 -6.42
CA LEU A 99 6.46 -6.97 -5.89
C LEU A 99 6.70 -8.44 -6.23
N PHE A 100 7.44 -8.72 -7.31
CA PHE A 100 7.82 -10.06 -7.73
C PHE A 100 9.34 -10.27 -7.77
N ARG A 101 10.12 -9.42 -7.07
CA ARG A 101 11.59 -9.46 -7.03
C ARG A 101 12.27 -9.52 -8.42
N GLY A 102 11.75 -8.76 -9.37
CA GLY A 102 12.26 -8.73 -10.74
C GLY A 102 11.87 -9.93 -11.61
N GLU A 103 11.02 -10.84 -11.11
CA GLU A 103 10.48 -11.92 -11.92
C GLU A 103 9.26 -11.48 -12.73
N THR A 104 9.18 -11.96 -13.97
CA THR A 104 8.05 -11.64 -14.85
C THR A 104 6.81 -12.45 -14.48
N LEU A 105 5.62 -11.90 -14.75
CA LEU A 105 4.36 -12.64 -14.58
C LEU A 105 4.35 -13.95 -15.38
N LYS A 106 5.02 -13.98 -16.54
CA LYS A 106 5.22 -15.18 -17.34
C LYS A 106 6.00 -16.25 -16.56
N LYS A 107 7.14 -15.90 -15.96
CA LYS A 107 7.93 -16.83 -15.15
C LYS A 107 7.15 -17.34 -13.92
N LEU A 108 6.38 -16.46 -13.26
CA LEU A 108 5.50 -16.85 -12.14
C LEU A 108 4.40 -17.82 -12.58
N ARG A 109 3.81 -17.59 -13.76
CA ARG A 109 2.80 -18.47 -14.36
C ARG A 109 3.38 -19.82 -14.75
N ASP A 110 4.54 -19.82 -15.40
CA ASP A 110 5.21 -21.03 -15.92
C ASP A 110 5.81 -21.89 -14.81
N GLY A 111 5.81 -21.41 -13.56
CA GLY A 111 6.22 -22.20 -12.38
C GLY A 111 7.72 -22.45 -12.34
N ASN A 112 8.53 -21.46 -12.74
CA ASN A 112 9.98 -21.63 -12.74
C ASN A 112 10.52 -21.83 -11.30
N ASN A 113 11.28 -22.90 -11.08
CA ASN A 113 11.87 -23.24 -9.79
C ASN A 113 12.97 -22.25 -9.33
N SER A 114 13.39 -21.31 -10.18
CA SER A 114 14.36 -20.26 -9.81
C SER A 114 13.77 -19.14 -8.96
N ILE A 115 12.45 -19.09 -8.79
CA ILE A 115 11.78 -17.98 -8.09
C ILE A 115 12.06 -18.09 -6.59
N PRO A 116 12.61 -17.03 -5.95
CA PRO A 116 12.85 -17.04 -4.51
C PRO A 116 11.58 -17.33 -3.70
N ASN A 117 11.69 -18.19 -2.69
CA ASN A 117 10.58 -18.55 -1.82
C ASN A 117 10.53 -17.70 -0.53
N ASP A 118 11.30 -16.62 -0.47
CA ASP A 118 11.25 -15.68 0.63
C ASP A 118 9.86 -15.04 0.71
N LYS A 119 9.35 -14.87 1.93
CA LYS A 119 8.08 -14.17 2.16
C LYS A 119 8.28 -12.69 1.86
N ILE A 120 7.40 -12.11 1.04
CA ILE A 120 7.48 -10.71 0.59
C ILE A 120 6.16 -9.95 0.70
N ALA A 121 5.05 -10.65 0.95
CA ALA A 121 3.74 -10.02 1.01
C ALA A 121 2.87 -10.61 2.11
N LEU A 122 1.91 -9.79 2.54
CA LEU A 122 0.78 -10.20 3.37
C LEU A 122 -0.49 -9.94 2.57
N LEU A 123 -1.44 -10.85 2.66
CA LEU A 123 -2.75 -10.72 2.02
C LEU A 123 -3.84 -10.84 3.08
N ILE A 124 -4.60 -9.77 3.25
CA ILE A 124 -5.81 -9.73 4.06
C ILE A 124 -6.93 -9.26 3.15
N ASP A 125 -7.99 -10.05 3.09
CA ASP A 125 -9.19 -9.71 2.34
C ASP A 125 -10.40 -10.43 2.91
N GLY A 126 -11.58 -9.97 2.51
CA GLY A 126 -12.84 -10.46 3.00
C GLY A 126 -14.00 -9.86 2.23
N ASN A 127 -15.20 -10.27 2.62
CA ASN A 127 -16.43 -9.78 2.05
C ASN A 127 -17.30 -9.16 3.15
N TYR A 128 -17.96 -8.06 2.81
CA TYR A 128 -18.99 -7.50 3.66
C TYR A 128 -20.29 -8.30 3.46
N SER A 129 -20.86 -8.84 4.53
CA SER A 129 -22.18 -9.48 4.54
C SER A 129 -23.11 -8.78 5.53
N ASP A 130 -24.38 -9.19 5.55
CA ASP A 130 -25.38 -8.69 6.51
C ASP A 130 -25.00 -9.01 7.97
N GLU A 131 -24.14 -10.02 8.19
CA GLU A 131 -23.62 -10.43 9.49
C GLU A 131 -22.32 -9.70 9.88
N GLY A 132 -21.81 -8.82 9.02
CA GLY A 132 -20.57 -8.07 9.20
C GLY A 132 -19.46 -8.48 8.24
N ILE A 133 -18.22 -8.15 8.58
CA ILE A 133 -17.06 -8.45 7.74
C ILE A 133 -16.66 -9.92 7.92
N ARG A 134 -16.69 -10.68 6.83
CA ARG A 134 -16.20 -12.07 6.78
C ARG A 134 -14.84 -12.11 6.11
N LEU A 135 -13.78 -12.25 6.90
CA LEU A 135 -12.41 -12.39 6.42
C LEU A 135 -12.12 -13.79 5.91
N ARG A 136 -11.23 -13.91 4.91
CA ARG A 136 -10.58 -15.19 4.60
C ARG A 136 -9.60 -15.57 5.72
N PRO A 137 -9.31 -16.87 5.90
CA PRO A 137 -8.24 -17.29 6.81
C PRO A 137 -6.92 -16.61 6.43
N PHE A 138 -6.22 -16.10 7.43
CA PHE A 138 -4.89 -15.53 7.22
C PHE A 138 -3.92 -16.61 6.74
N LEU A 139 -3.22 -16.33 5.65
CA LEU A 139 -2.34 -17.30 4.99
C LEU A 139 -0.88 -17.20 5.45
N GLY A 140 -0.58 -16.29 6.39
CA GLY A 140 0.79 -15.94 6.72
C GLY A 140 1.45 -15.06 5.66
N GLY A 141 2.76 -14.92 5.76
CA GLY A 141 3.57 -14.29 4.73
C GLY A 141 3.67 -15.15 3.48
N LEU A 142 3.47 -14.51 2.34
CA LEU A 142 3.45 -15.13 1.02
C LEU A 142 4.73 -14.81 0.26
N SER A 143 5.30 -15.80 -0.42
CA SER A 143 6.31 -15.57 -1.47
C SER A 143 5.68 -14.95 -2.73
N ALA A 144 6.51 -14.47 -3.66
CA ALA A 144 6.05 -13.90 -4.92
C ALA A 144 5.10 -14.85 -5.68
N LYS A 145 5.47 -16.13 -5.74
CA LYS A 145 4.68 -17.19 -6.39
C LYS A 145 3.37 -17.45 -5.65
N GLN A 146 3.41 -17.56 -4.32
CA GLN A 146 2.20 -17.79 -3.53
C GLN A 146 1.22 -16.61 -3.62
N LEU A 147 1.72 -15.38 -3.57
CA LEU A 147 0.91 -14.18 -3.76
C LEU A 147 0.26 -14.19 -5.15
N PHE A 148 1.04 -14.46 -6.20
CA PHE A 148 0.53 -14.57 -7.56
C PHE A 148 -0.57 -15.64 -7.65
N ASP A 149 -0.33 -16.83 -7.11
CA ASP A 149 -1.29 -17.94 -7.11
C ASP A 149 -2.59 -17.58 -6.38
N GLU A 150 -2.52 -16.85 -5.26
CA GLU A 150 -3.70 -16.35 -4.54
C GLU A 150 -4.47 -15.30 -5.35
N LEU A 151 -3.78 -14.38 -6.01
CA LEU A 151 -4.41 -13.34 -6.81
C LEU A 151 -5.09 -13.91 -8.06
N ILE A 152 -4.51 -14.94 -8.70
CA ILE A 152 -5.12 -15.60 -9.86
C ILE A 152 -6.26 -16.55 -9.50
N LYS A 153 -6.32 -17.13 -8.28
CA LYS A 153 -7.48 -17.95 -7.85
C LYS A 153 -8.79 -17.20 -8.00
N LYS A 154 -8.76 -15.88 -7.76
CA LYS A 154 -9.90 -14.99 -7.97
C LYS A 154 -10.20 -14.68 -9.44
N VAL A 155 -9.22 -14.84 -10.34
CA VAL A 155 -9.40 -14.70 -11.80
C VAL A 155 -9.98 -15.99 -12.40
N VAL A 156 -9.45 -17.16 -12.04
CA VAL A 156 -9.77 -18.44 -12.69
C VAL A 156 -11.20 -18.92 -12.40
N LEU A 157 -11.75 -18.62 -11.22
CA LEU A 157 -13.17 -18.89 -10.93
C LEU A 157 -14.14 -18.12 -11.85
N CYS A 158 -13.66 -17.13 -12.60
CA CYS A 158 -14.47 -16.31 -13.51
C CYS A 158 -14.22 -16.59 -15.00
N ILE A 159 -13.20 -17.40 -15.32
CA ILE A 159 -12.77 -17.67 -16.70
C ILE A 159 -13.50 -18.86 -17.32
N GLU A 160 -14.00 -19.80 -16.51
CA GLU A 160 -14.67 -21.00 -17.04
C GLU A 160 -16.07 -20.73 -17.64
N GLU A 161 -16.65 -19.53 -17.47
CA GLU A 161 -18.02 -19.26 -17.93
C GLU A 161 -18.16 -18.42 -19.22
N ASP A 162 -17.16 -17.65 -19.70
CA ASP A 162 -17.48 -16.65 -20.76
C ASP A 162 -16.34 -16.17 -21.69
N PHE A 163 -15.34 -17.01 -21.99
CA PHE A 163 -14.21 -16.59 -22.85
C PHE A 163 -14.57 -16.27 -24.31
N ASN A 164 -15.78 -16.62 -24.79
CA ASN A 164 -16.17 -16.45 -26.20
C ASN A 164 -17.20 -15.33 -26.45
N LYS A 165 -17.53 -14.46 -25.48
CA LYS A 165 -18.53 -13.41 -25.68
C LYS A 165 -18.14 -11.97 -25.35
N VAL A 166 -17.03 -11.73 -24.64
CA VAL A 166 -16.67 -10.36 -24.26
C VAL A 166 -15.71 -9.77 -25.28
N LYS A 167 -16.24 -9.14 -26.33
CA LYS A 167 -15.55 -8.02 -26.96
C LYS A 167 -15.38 -6.97 -25.86
N ALA A 168 -14.16 -6.82 -25.34
CA ALA A 168 -13.83 -5.89 -24.28
C ALA A 168 -13.99 -4.44 -24.78
N THR A 169 -15.21 -3.93 -24.74
CA THR A 169 -15.49 -2.50 -24.75
C THR A 169 -15.36 -2.03 -23.31
N GLU A 170 -14.33 -1.22 -23.04
CA GLU A 170 -14.09 -0.39 -21.85
C GLU A 170 -14.66 -0.93 -20.52
N GLY A 171 -13.75 -1.35 -19.64
CA GLY A 171 -14.15 -1.78 -18.31
C GLY A 171 -14.91 -0.75 -17.49
N PRO A 172 -15.59 -1.20 -16.41
CA PRO A 172 -16.29 -0.27 -15.54
C PRO A 172 -15.31 0.79 -15.03
N GLU A 173 -15.79 2.02 -14.94
CA GLU A 173 -15.08 3.15 -14.34
C GLU A 173 -14.59 2.77 -12.94
N THR A 174 -13.31 3.03 -12.67
CA THR A 174 -12.66 2.76 -11.38
C THR A 174 -12.19 4.06 -10.75
N PHE A 175 -12.10 4.10 -9.42
CA PHE A 175 -11.42 5.18 -8.71
C PHE A 175 -10.00 4.74 -8.31
N SER A 176 -9.13 5.72 -8.06
CA SER A 176 -7.81 5.54 -7.46
C SER A 176 -7.55 6.63 -6.41
N LEU A 177 -7.08 6.24 -5.23
CA LEU A 177 -6.51 7.11 -4.20
C LEU A 177 -5.06 6.70 -4.04
N GLU A 178 -4.13 7.60 -4.32
CA GLU A 178 -2.70 7.24 -4.38
C GLU A 178 -1.82 8.26 -3.66
N PHE A 179 -0.75 7.77 -3.05
CA PHE A 179 0.34 8.61 -2.59
C PHE A 179 1.68 7.87 -2.73
N SER A 180 2.75 8.65 -2.84
CA SER A 180 4.12 8.16 -2.80
C SER A 180 4.95 9.09 -1.91
N LEU A 181 5.64 8.50 -0.94
CA LEU A 181 6.41 9.20 0.08
C LEU A 181 7.87 8.72 0.05
N PRO A 182 8.75 9.39 -0.70
CA PRO A 182 10.18 9.16 -0.59
C PRO A 182 10.69 9.66 0.75
N PHE A 183 11.61 8.92 1.37
CA PHE A 183 12.23 9.30 2.63
C PHE A 183 13.70 8.89 2.71
N ARG A 184 14.36 9.36 3.78
CA ARG A 184 15.73 9.02 4.12
C ARG A 184 15.76 8.45 5.53
N ALA A 185 16.41 7.31 5.70
CA ALA A 185 16.57 6.63 6.98
C ALA A 185 18.04 6.66 7.39
N TRP A 186 18.34 7.26 8.55
CA TRP A 186 19.67 7.13 9.15
C TRP A 186 19.69 5.85 9.98
N ARG A 187 20.70 5.02 9.77
CA ARG A 187 20.92 3.82 10.58
C ARG A 187 22.39 3.75 11.00
N THR A 188 22.59 3.31 12.23
CA THR A 188 23.90 2.89 12.74
C THR A 188 23.91 1.37 12.78
N MET A 189 24.86 0.74 12.10
CA MET A 189 24.92 -0.71 11.99
C MET A 189 26.36 -1.23 11.94
N ASN A 190 26.56 -2.54 12.09
CA ASN A 190 27.89 -3.16 12.01
C ASN A 190 28.45 -3.17 10.58
N ARG A 191 27.58 -3.24 9.57
CA ARG A 191 27.95 -3.29 8.15
C ARG A 191 26.92 -2.57 7.31
N SER A 192 27.36 -1.73 6.38
CA SER A 192 26.45 -1.08 5.43
C SER A 192 25.81 -2.11 4.51
N LYS A 193 24.49 -2.03 4.35
CA LYS A 193 23.77 -2.73 3.28
C LYS A 193 23.82 -1.93 1.97
N HIS A 194 23.80 -2.64 0.86
CA HIS A 194 23.58 -2.08 -0.47
C HIS A 194 22.30 -2.67 -1.04
N ASP A 195 21.55 -1.88 -1.78
CA ASP A 195 20.36 -2.37 -2.46
C ASP A 195 20.79 -3.33 -3.57
N SER A 196 20.40 -4.60 -3.45
CA SER A 196 20.73 -5.63 -4.42
C SER A 196 19.89 -5.56 -5.69
N ARG A 197 18.86 -4.71 -5.70
CA ARG A 197 17.97 -4.50 -6.85
C ARG A 197 18.66 -3.54 -7.80
N ILE A 198 18.89 -3.98 -9.04
CA ILE A 198 19.63 -3.21 -10.05
C ILE A 198 18.65 -2.64 -11.05
N ARG A 199 18.81 -1.36 -11.41
CA ARG A 199 18.04 -0.72 -12.48
C ARG A 199 18.54 -1.19 -13.83
N ASN A 200 17.61 -1.63 -14.68
CA ASN A 200 17.94 -2.12 -16.04
C ASN A 200 18.56 -1.03 -16.93
N THR A 201 18.32 0.24 -16.62
CA THR A 201 18.74 1.38 -17.46
C THR A 201 20.22 1.72 -17.35
N ASP A 202 20.82 1.54 -16.18
CA ASP A 202 22.15 2.06 -15.85
C ASP A 202 22.97 1.12 -14.95
N GLU A 203 22.46 -0.08 -14.67
CA GLU A 203 23.10 -1.07 -13.79
C GLU A 203 23.40 -0.57 -12.36
N GLU A 204 22.81 0.56 -11.97
CA GLU A 204 22.96 1.13 -10.64
C GLU A 204 21.95 0.53 -9.66
N PRO A 205 22.26 0.53 -8.35
CA PRO A 205 21.29 0.15 -7.33
C PRO A 205 20.03 1.00 -7.40
N LEU A 206 18.88 0.37 -7.23
CA LEU A 206 17.59 1.02 -7.28
C LEU A 206 17.50 2.15 -6.24
N ARG A 207 17.99 1.90 -5.03
CA ARG A 207 18.08 2.88 -3.96
C ARG A 207 19.52 3.12 -3.55
N LEU A 208 19.81 4.39 -3.24
CA LEU A 208 21.12 4.82 -2.81
C LEU A 208 21.31 4.60 -1.30
N SER A 209 22.51 4.13 -0.95
CA SER A 209 23.06 4.14 0.40
C SER A 209 24.25 5.09 0.46
N ARG A 210 24.33 5.95 1.48
CA ARG A 210 25.47 6.85 1.66
C ARG A 210 26.10 6.66 3.04
N ASP A 211 27.34 6.19 3.06
CA ASP A 211 28.15 6.18 4.28
C ASP A 211 28.44 7.63 4.71
N VAL A 212 28.08 7.94 5.95
CA VAL A 212 28.26 9.24 6.60
C VAL A 212 29.05 9.13 7.90
N THR A 213 29.73 8.00 8.11
CA THR A 213 30.60 7.72 9.26
C THR A 213 31.67 8.80 9.45
N PHE A 214 32.15 9.39 8.35
CA PHE A 214 33.12 10.49 8.38
C PHE A 214 32.65 11.68 9.23
N LEU A 215 31.33 11.92 9.35
CA LEU A 215 30.78 12.98 10.18
C LEU A 215 31.12 12.77 11.67
N ARG A 216 31.09 11.53 12.17
CA ARG A 216 31.51 11.24 13.55
C ARG A 216 33.00 11.48 13.75
N THR A 217 33.82 11.10 12.77
CA THR A 217 35.27 11.36 12.80
C THR A 217 35.56 12.85 12.90
N LEU A 218 34.87 13.68 12.10
CA LEU A 218 34.97 15.14 12.18
C LEU A 218 34.58 15.67 13.58
N ALA A 219 33.64 15.01 14.26
CA ALA A 219 33.19 15.36 15.61
C ALA A 219 34.09 14.85 16.77
N ASN A 220 35.17 14.09 16.54
CA ASN A 220 35.93 13.32 17.57
C ASN A 220 35.12 12.23 18.25
N ASP A 221 33.98 11.86 17.68
CA ASP A 221 33.14 10.85 18.30
C ASP A 221 33.66 9.45 17.97
N HIS A 222 34.57 8.97 18.83
CA HIS A 222 35.14 7.63 18.77
C HIS A 222 34.41 6.61 19.65
N SER A 223 33.22 6.94 20.16
CA SER A 223 32.47 6.06 21.06
C SER A 223 31.99 4.76 20.38
N ARG A 224 31.90 4.74 19.04
CA ARG A 224 31.35 3.63 18.25
C ARG A 224 32.19 3.30 17.02
N THR A 225 33.48 3.03 17.21
CA THR A 225 34.43 2.75 16.11
C THR A 225 34.11 1.48 15.31
N ALA A 226 33.41 0.51 15.89
CA ALA A 226 33.00 -0.73 15.21
C ALA A 226 31.74 -0.59 14.35
N LEU A 227 31.05 0.56 14.40
CA LEU A 227 29.79 0.78 13.69
C LEU A 227 29.99 1.73 12.51
N VAL A 228 29.13 1.64 11.50
CA VAL A 228 29.03 2.60 10.41
C VAL A 228 27.71 3.37 10.53
N ASP A 229 27.75 4.67 10.22
CA ASP A 229 26.52 5.45 10.00
C ASP A 229 26.23 5.52 8.51
N VAL A 230 25.01 5.16 8.14
CA VAL A 230 24.58 5.16 6.74
C VAL A 230 23.23 5.85 6.62
N VAL A 231 23.09 6.68 5.59
CA VAL A 231 21.80 7.24 5.17
C VAL A 231 21.30 6.44 3.98
N TYR A 232 20.18 5.77 4.19
CA TYR A 232 19.47 5.01 3.17
C TYR A 232 18.38 5.84 2.53
N SER A 233 18.19 5.63 1.23
CA SER A 233 17.02 6.13 0.54
C SER A 233 15.98 5.03 0.33
N SER A 234 14.73 5.40 0.52
CA SER A 234 13.61 4.47 0.54
C SER A 234 12.31 5.18 0.18
N GLN A 235 11.26 4.40 -0.08
CA GLN A 235 9.95 4.87 -0.49
C GLN A 235 8.84 4.06 0.15
N ILE A 236 7.72 4.75 0.38
CA ILE A 236 6.43 4.13 0.71
C ILE A 236 5.44 4.57 -0.36
N SER A 237 4.79 3.61 -1.00
CA SER A 237 3.74 3.90 -1.98
C SER A 237 2.45 3.21 -1.59
N CYS A 238 1.32 3.87 -1.79
CA CYS A 238 0.01 3.32 -1.50
C CYS A 238 -0.94 3.62 -2.65
N ILE A 239 -1.76 2.62 -3.00
CA ILE A 239 -2.95 2.80 -3.81
C ILE A 239 -4.15 2.17 -3.13
N ILE A 240 -5.28 2.85 -3.17
CA ILE A 240 -6.59 2.25 -2.98
C ILE A 240 -7.37 2.43 -4.27
N THR A 241 -7.74 1.33 -4.90
CA THR A 241 -8.49 1.35 -6.16
C THR A 241 -9.67 0.41 -6.09
N GLY A 242 -10.71 0.72 -6.84
CA GLY A 242 -11.91 -0.10 -6.86
C GLY A 242 -12.94 0.43 -7.84
N PHE A 243 -14.07 -0.26 -7.89
CA PHE A 243 -15.22 0.17 -8.67
C PHE A 243 -16.09 1.16 -7.91
N ASP A 244 -16.24 0.92 -6.61
CA ASP A 244 -17.09 1.68 -5.69
C ASP A 244 -16.61 1.50 -4.25
N GLU A 245 -17.28 2.16 -3.30
CA GLU A 245 -16.92 2.08 -1.88
C GLU A 245 -17.09 0.70 -1.23
N HIS A 246 -17.71 -0.27 -1.92
CA HIS A 246 -17.94 -1.63 -1.44
C HIS A 246 -16.98 -2.65 -2.05
N ARG A 247 -16.38 -2.35 -3.21
CA ARG A 247 -15.49 -3.25 -3.96
C ARG A 247 -14.22 -2.53 -4.35
N TRP A 248 -13.23 -2.70 -3.51
CA TRP A 248 -11.93 -2.05 -3.65
C TRP A 248 -10.84 -2.91 -3.05
N THR A 249 -9.61 -2.59 -3.43
CA THR A 249 -8.37 -3.18 -2.94
C THR A 249 -7.44 -2.05 -2.53
N ALA A 250 -6.75 -2.24 -1.41
CA ALA A 250 -5.64 -1.40 -1.02
C ALA A 250 -4.33 -2.17 -1.15
N ILE A 251 -3.30 -1.47 -1.63
CA ILE A 251 -1.94 -1.99 -1.76
C ILE A 251 -1.02 -0.95 -1.13
N VAL A 252 -0.12 -1.39 -0.26
CA VAL A 252 0.96 -0.57 0.26
C VAL A 252 2.27 -1.30 0.00
N LEU A 253 3.19 -0.60 -0.67
CA LEU A 253 4.54 -1.05 -0.94
C LEU A 253 5.46 -0.30 0.01
N VAL A 254 6.11 -1.04 0.91
CA VAL A 254 7.03 -0.49 1.92
C VAL A 254 8.41 -1.07 1.66
N GLU A 255 9.37 -0.19 1.39
CA GLU A 255 10.76 -0.61 1.23
C GLU A 255 11.49 -0.67 2.57
N THR A 256 11.86 -1.89 2.98
CA THR A 256 12.59 -2.19 4.22
C THR A 256 13.94 -2.87 3.97
N TRP A 257 14.47 -2.80 2.74
CA TRP A 257 15.68 -3.51 2.30
C TRP A 257 16.94 -3.21 3.15
N PHE A 258 16.96 -2.05 3.82
CA PHE A 258 18.07 -1.61 4.67
C PHE A 258 17.89 -2.00 6.15
N GLU A 259 16.74 -2.53 6.55
CA GLU A 259 16.50 -2.97 7.93
C GLU A 259 17.24 -4.28 8.21
N ASP A 260 17.68 -4.46 9.45
CA ASP A 260 18.47 -5.60 9.87
C ASP A 260 17.60 -6.65 10.58
N ASN A 261 17.33 -7.75 9.89
CA ASN A 261 16.56 -8.90 10.40
C ASN A 261 17.30 -9.69 11.51
N THR A 262 18.44 -9.20 12.01
CA THR A 262 19.21 -9.84 13.09
C THR A 262 18.85 -9.33 14.48
N LEU A 263 17.96 -8.33 14.58
CA LEU A 263 17.43 -7.90 15.87
C LEU A 263 16.39 -8.90 16.38
N ASP A 264 16.40 -9.18 17.68
CA ASP A 264 15.45 -10.08 18.35
C ASP A 264 14.00 -9.55 18.30
N ASP A 265 13.80 -8.27 17.94
CA ASP A 265 12.51 -7.60 17.84
C ASP A 265 12.24 -7.19 16.38
N PRO A 266 11.26 -7.78 15.69
CA PRO A 266 11.00 -7.49 14.29
C PRO A 266 10.45 -6.08 14.09
N THR A 267 10.87 -5.42 13.02
CA THR A 267 10.38 -4.07 12.74
C THR A 267 8.87 -4.07 12.44
N PRO A 268 8.16 -2.94 12.65
CA PRO A 268 6.71 -2.89 12.47
C PRO A 268 6.19 -3.24 11.05
N ASP A 269 7.05 -3.24 10.04
CA ASP A 269 6.71 -3.57 8.65
C ASP A 269 7.22 -4.96 8.22
N GLU A 270 7.85 -5.72 9.11
CA GLU A 270 8.30 -7.08 8.82
C GLU A 270 7.15 -8.09 8.89
N ILE A 271 7.16 -9.04 7.94
CA ILE A 271 6.17 -10.10 7.85
C ILE A 271 6.14 -10.98 9.10
N ILE A 272 7.31 -11.33 9.64
CA ILE A 272 7.42 -12.23 10.80
C ILE A 272 6.70 -11.68 12.03
N ARG A 273 6.62 -10.34 12.16
CA ARG A 273 5.83 -9.69 13.21
C ARG A 273 4.35 -10.09 13.10
N TYR A 274 3.74 -9.94 11.92
CA TYR A 274 2.32 -10.24 11.72
C TYR A 274 2.01 -11.74 11.83
N GLU A 275 2.97 -12.60 11.49
CA GLU A 275 2.83 -14.05 11.73
C GLU A 275 2.84 -14.37 13.23
N THR A 276 3.68 -13.68 14.00
CA THR A 276 3.73 -13.81 15.46
C THR A 276 2.45 -13.28 16.10
N ASP A 277 2.04 -12.06 15.73
CA ASP A 277 0.79 -11.45 16.21
C ASP A 277 -0.42 -12.37 15.94
N PHE A 278 -0.48 -12.98 14.75
CA PHE A 278 -1.54 -13.91 14.40
C PHE A 278 -1.53 -15.20 15.25
N ASN A 279 -0.35 -15.74 15.52
CA ASN A 279 -0.19 -16.91 16.41
C ASN A 279 -0.65 -16.58 17.85
N ASP A 280 -0.50 -15.32 18.26
CA ASP A 280 -0.98 -14.80 19.55
C ASP A 280 -2.48 -14.42 19.53
N GLY A 281 -3.17 -14.70 18.42
CA GLY A 281 -4.62 -14.46 18.27
C GLY A 281 -4.99 -13.04 17.87
N MET A 282 -4.02 -12.24 17.39
CA MET A 282 -4.24 -10.87 16.93
C MET A 282 -4.12 -10.76 15.40
N LEU A 283 -5.14 -10.20 14.74
CA LEU A 283 -5.08 -9.92 13.30
C LEU A 283 -4.89 -8.42 13.05
N LEU A 284 -3.66 -7.95 13.22
CA LEU A 284 -3.32 -6.55 13.06
C LEU A 284 -3.20 -6.15 11.59
N ASP A 285 -3.56 -4.91 11.27
CA ASP A 285 -3.59 -4.41 9.90
C ASP A 285 -2.20 -3.91 9.44
N PRO A 286 -1.58 -4.57 8.44
CA PRO A 286 -0.23 -4.23 7.99
C PRO A 286 -0.15 -2.89 7.25
N LEU A 287 -1.23 -2.43 6.60
CA LEU A 287 -1.20 -1.18 5.84
C LEU A 287 -1.05 0.03 6.77
N VAL A 288 -1.53 -0.09 8.01
CA VAL A 288 -1.40 0.89 9.10
C VAL A 288 -0.37 0.48 10.16
N ARG A 289 0.63 -0.33 9.80
CA ARG A 289 1.75 -0.76 10.67
C ARG A 289 1.29 -1.50 11.95
N GLY A 290 0.19 -2.23 11.87
CA GLY A 290 -0.40 -2.97 12.97
C GLY A 290 -0.95 -2.09 14.10
N LYS A 291 -1.31 -0.83 13.80
CA LYS A 291 -1.91 0.08 14.80
C LYS A 291 -3.40 -0.15 15.02
N ASP A 292 -4.05 -0.75 14.02
CA ASP A 292 -5.48 -1.04 14.05
C ASP A 292 -5.67 -2.56 13.86
N ASP A 293 -6.79 -3.07 14.35
CA ASP A 293 -7.24 -4.45 14.15
C ASP A 293 -7.94 -4.56 12.80
N SER A 294 -7.49 -5.48 11.94
CA SER A 294 -8.03 -5.69 10.59
C SER A 294 -9.54 -6.00 10.57
N THR A 295 -10.07 -6.57 11.67
CA THR A 295 -11.50 -6.90 11.81
C THR A 295 -12.35 -5.70 12.20
N ARG A 296 -11.74 -4.63 12.70
CA ARG A 296 -12.41 -3.45 13.27
C ARG A 296 -12.21 -2.16 12.48
N THR A 297 -11.39 -2.20 11.42
CA THR A 297 -11.18 -1.04 10.57
C THR A 297 -12.46 -0.67 9.84
N THR A 298 -12.72 0.63 9.69
CA THR A 298 -13.80 1.09 8.81
C THR A 298 -13.40 0.81 7.38
N TRP A 299 -13.99 -0.20 6.74
CA TRP A 299 -13.74 -0.61 5.35
C TRP A 299 -14.33 0.36 4.31
N LEU A 300 -14.30 1.66 4.62
CA LEU A 300 -14.63 2.73 3.70
C LEU A 300 -13.32 3.25 3.10
N PRO A 301 -13.13 3.16 1.76
CA PRO A 301 -11.83 3.37 1.15
C PRO A 301 -11.26 4.77 1.40
N ARG A 302 -12.13 5.79 1.52
CA ARG A 302 -11.70 7.18 1.85
C ARG A 302 -11.12 7.29 3.25
N CYS A 303 -11.86 6.83 4.26
CA CYS A 303 -11.41 6.86 5.65
C CYS A 303 -10.16 6.01 5.83
N TYR A 304 -10.13 4.86 5.17
CA TYR A 304 -9.00 3.96 5.21
C TYR A 304 -7.75 4.54 4.54
N PHE A 305 -7.88 5.19 3.38
CA PHE A 305 -6.80 5.91 2.72
C PHE A 305 -6.20 7.00 3.62
N ILE A 306 -7.05 7.84 4.23
CA ILE A 306 -6.59 8.90 5.14
C ILE A 306 -5.89 8.30 6.35
N ARG A 307 -6.38 7.18 6.89
CA ARG A 307 -5.76 6.49 8.02
C ARG A 307 -4.38 5.93 7.67
N ILE A 308 -4.25 5.26 6.52
CA ILE A 308 -2.96 4.77 6.01
C ILE A 308 -2.01 5.95 5.82
N MET A 309 -2.46 7.01 5.14
CA MET A 309 -1.67 8.22 4.91
C MET A 309 -1.19 8.85 6.23
N GLU A 310 -2.06 8.99 7.24
CA GLU A 310 -1.70 9.54 8.55
C GLU A 310 -0.57 8.72 9.20
N VAL A 311 -0.71 7.39 9.19
CA VAL A 311 0.28 6.49 9.79
C VAL A 311 1.61 6.53 9.04
N ARG A 312 1.57 6.51 7.70
CA ARG A 312 2.78 6.50 6.86
C ARG A 312 3.47 7.86 6.81
N LEU A 313 2.74 8.97 6.82
CA LEU A 313 3.32 10.31 7.01
C LEU A 313 3.99 10.45 8.37
N ARG A 314 3.40 9.90 9.43
CA ARG A 314 4.03 9.90 10.77
C ARG A 314 5.32 9.08 10.77
N GLN A 315 5.36 7.94 10.08
CA GLN A 315 6.60 7.16 9.91
C GLN A 315 7.68 8.01 9.24
N VAL A 316 7.37 8.61 8.09
CA VAL A 316 8.33 9.46 7.34
C VAL A 316 8.80 10.65 8.17
N TYR A 317 7.89 11.29 8.90
CA TYR A 317 8.23 12.38 9.83
C TYR A 317 9.21 11.94 10.91
N LEU A 318 9.02 10.75 11.49
CA LEU A 318 9.92 10.22 12.53
C LEU A 318 11.32 9.91 11.95
N GLU A 319 11.40 9.32 10.75
CA GLU A 319 12.68 9.09 10.07
C GLU A 319 13.42 10.41 9.80
N TRP A 320 12.70 11.43 9.33
CA TRP A 320 13.28 12.76 9.12
C TRP A 320 13.75 13.40 10.44
N LYS A 321 12.95 13.26 11.50
CA LYS A 321 13.32 13.76 12.83
C LYS A 321 14.58 13.08 13.36
N THR A 322 14.72 11.76 13.17
CA THR A 322 15.94 11.02 13.52
C THR A 322 17.15 11.57 12.75
N LEU A 323 17.01 11.74 11.43
CA LEU A 323 18.07 12.31 10.59
C LEU A 323 18.49 13.70 11.08
N GLN A 324 17.53 14.59 11.32
CA GLN A 324 17.79 15.95 11.82
C GLN A 324 18.48 15.92 13.19
N THR A 325 18.05 15.03 14.08
CA THR A 325 18.61 14.89 15.42
C THR A 325 20.07 14.47 15.37
N GLU A 326 20.40 13.45 14.57
CA GLU A 326 21.79 12.99 14.41
C GLU A 326 22.68 14.05 13.77
N LEU A 327 22.23 14.69 12.68
CA LEU A 327 22.98 15.77 12.05
C LEU A 327 23.21 16.93 13.00
N SER A 328 22.18 17.35 13.75
CA SER A 328 22.29 18.44 14.72
C SER A 328 23.26 18.11 15.85
N ARG A 329 23.24 16.86 16.35
CA ARG A 329 24.18 16.37 17.36
C ARG A 329 25.62 16.47 16.87
N ILE A 330 25.89 15.98 15.66
CA ILE A 330 27.23 16.02 15.05
C ILE A 330 27.69 17.46 14.81
N ILE A 331 26.85 18.30 14.19
CA ILE A 331 27.19 19.70 13.90
C ILE A 331 27.54 20.46 15.19
N ARG A 332 26.76 20.28 16.27
CA ARG A 332 27.05 20.91 17.56
C ARG A 332 28.40 20.46 18.12
N ALA A 333 28.71 19.17 18.04
CA ALA A 333 29.99 18.63 18.50
C ALA A 333 31.19 19.17 17.69
N ILE A 334 31.01 19.40 16.38
CA ILE A 334 32.03 20.01 15.53
C ILE A 334 32.21 21.49 15.89
N VAL A 335 31.12 22.25 16.06
CA VAL A 335 31.16 23.70 16.34
C VAL A 335 31.63 24.02 17.76
N SER A 336 31.43 23.12 18.72
CA SER A 336 31.91 23.30 20.10
C SER A 336 33.42 23.11 20.28
N ARG A 337 34.15 22.86 19.20
CA ARG A 337 35.62 22.84 19.14
C ARG A 337 36.13 24.20 18.70
#